data_AF-A0A6L9M1U0-F1
#
_entry.id   AF-A0A6L9M1U0-F1
#
_cell.length_a   1.000
_cell.length_b   1.000
_cell.length_c   1.000
_cell.angle_alpha   90.00
_cell.angle_beta   90.00
_cell.angle_gamma   90.00
#
_symmetry.space_group_name_H-M   'P 1'
#
loop_
_entity.id
_entity.type
_entity.pdbx_description
1 polymer ?
#
loop_
_entity_poly.entity_id
_entity_poly.type
_entity_poly.pdbx_seq_one_letter_code
_entity_poly.pdbx_strand_id
1 'polypeptide(L)'
;MNLMTFVPPVSPDYPASRSSAANVKTLTFGDGYSQRTPSGLNSLSCSMSLTWSKLVKSEADLIEAFFQGRKGTEAFYWTAPHQEAAQKWVCQKWSRDRQIGPFDSLKASFQEVFDLD
;
A
#
# COMPACT_ATOMS: atom_id res chain seq x y z
N MET A 1 -17.76 5.07 -9.10
CA MET A 1 -17.70 3.58 -9.21
C MET A 1 -17.64 3.00 -7.80
N ASN A 2 -18.12 1.78 -7.54
CA ASN A 2 -18.15 1.23 -6.18
C ASN A 2 -16.78 0.64 -5.81
N LEU A 3 -15.94 1.40 -5.10
CA LEU A 3 -14.62 0.94 -4.66
C LEU A 3 -14.78 -0.24 -3.69
N MET A 4 -14.01 -1.30 -3.93
CA MET A 4 -14.04 -2.50 -3.09
C MET A 4 -13.12 -2.36 -1.88
N THR A 5 -13.58 -2.81 -0.71
CA THR A 5 -12.76 -2.86 0.50
C THR A 5 -11.91 -4.14 0.51
N PHE A 6 -10.60 -4.00 0.71
CA PHE A 6 -9.73 -5.12 0.98
C PHE A 6 -9.89 -5.56 2.43
N VAL A 7 -10.35 -6.79 2.62
CA VAL A 7 -10.37 -7.45 3.93
C VAL A 7 -9.58 -8.74 3.74
N PRO A 8 -8.29 -8.78 4.11
CA PRO A 8 -7.50 -9.99 3.97
C PRO A 8 -8.05 -11.09 4.89
N PRO A 9 -7.97 -12.38 4.50
CA PRO A 9 -8.40 -13.49 5.35
C PRO A 9 -7.61 -13.57 6.65
N VAL A 10 -6.34 -13.14 6.62
CA VAL A 10 -5.45 -13.07 7.77
C VAL A 10 -4.84 -11.66 7.82
N SER A 11 -4.79 -11.07 9.01
CA SER A 11 -4.11 -9.79 9.23
C SER A 11 -2.63 -9.90 8.87
N PRO A 12 -2.02 -8.86 8.26
CA PRO A 12 -0.58 -8.84 8.05
C PRO A 12 0.18 -8.92 9.37
N ASP A 13 1.39 -9.49 9.33
CA ASP A 13 2.27 -9.58 10.48
C ASP A 13 2.71 -8.20 10.97
N TYR A 14 3.01 -8.16 12.26
CA TYR A 14 3.68 -7.04 12.89
C TYR A 14 5.16 -7.37 13.13
N PRO A 15 6.08 -6.42 12.84
CA PRO A 15 5.83 -5.02 12.51
C PRO A 15 5.53 -4.77 11.01
N ALA A 16 4.41 -4.09 10.73
CA ALA A 16 4.19 -3.48 9.42
C ALA A 16 5.04 -2.20 9.31
N SER A 17 5.87 -2.10 8.28
CA SER A 17 6.70 -0.91 8.07
C SER A 17 5.89 0.15 7.36
N ARG A 18 5.62 1.27 8.04
CA ARG A 18 4.94 2.45 7.48
C ARG A 18 5.99 3.51 7.13
N SER A 19 5.99 3.97 5.89
CA SER A 19 6.90 5.00 5.40
C SER A 19 6.08 6.13 4.80
N SER A 20 6.12 7.30 5.43
CA SER A 20 5.45 8.51 4.95
C SER A 20 6.43 9.36 4.15
N ALA A 21 6.05 9.72 2.93
CA ALA A 21 6.82 10.61 2.07
C ALA A 21 6.09 11.95 1.89
N ALA A 22 6.78 13.04 2.23
CA ALA A 22 6.34 14.38 1.90
C ALA A 22 6.84 14.75 0.49
N ASN A 23 5.92 14.79 -0.47
CA ASN A 23 6.20 15.25 -1.82
C ASN A 23 6.27 16.78 -1.82
N VAL A 24 7.50 17.29 -1.88
CA VAL A 24 7.81 18.72 -1.88
C VAL A 24 8.50 19.07 -3.19
N LYS A 25 7.97 20.04 -3.94
CA LYS A 25 8.67 20.64 -5.06
C LYS A 25 9.68 21.64 -4.50
N THR A 26 10.95 21.46 -4.85
CA THR A 26 12.02 22.39 -4.49
C THR A 26 12.47 23.12 -5.73
N LEU A 27 12.37 24.44 -5.72
CA LEU A 27 12.91 25.33 -6.74
C LEU A 27 14.18 25.96 -6.18
N THR A 28 15.29 25.84 -6.92
CA THR A 28 16.58 26.42 -6.53
C THR A 28 16.84 27.67 -7.35
N PHE A 29 17.19 28.76 -6.69
CA PHE A 29 17.66 30.00 -7.29
C PHE A 29 19.18 30.01 -7.21
N GLY A 30 19.86 30.42 -8.29
CA GLY A 30 21.31 30.27 -8.49
C GLY A 30 22.21 30.87 -7.40
N ASP A 31 21.66 31.70 -6.52
CA ASP A 31 22.34 32.35 -5.39
C ASP A 31 22.31 31.54 -4.08
N GLY A 32 21.96 30.25 -4.15
CA GLY A 32 21.92 29.34 -3.00
C GLY A 32 20.60 29.35 -2.23
N TYR A 33 19.61 30.13 -2.67
CA TYR A 33 18.26 30.10 -2.12
C TYR A 33 17.45 28.96 -2.72
N SER A 34 16.56 28.38 -1.91
CA SER A 34 15.57 27.43 -2.39
C SER A 34 14.18 27.75 -1.83
N GLN A 35 13.16 27.61 -2.66
CA GLN A 35 11.77 27.64 -2.26
C GLN A 35 11.23 26.22 -2.24
N ARG A 36 10.60 25.84 -1.11
CA ARG A 36 9.93 24.56 -0.93
C ARG A 36 8.43 24.80 -0.97
N THR A 37 7.73 24.09 -1.85
CA THR A 37 6.28 24.15 -1.94
C THR A 37 5.72 22.73 -1.94
N PRO A 38 4.68 22.42 -1.14
CA PRO A 38 4.01 21.12 -1.20
C PRO A 38 3.57 20.81 -2.63
N SER A 39 3.72 19.56 -3.10
CA SER A 39 3.35 19.19 -4.47
C SER A 39 1.83 19.03 -4.65
N GLY A 40 1.10 20.14 -4.51
CA GLY A 40 -0.37 20.16 -4.59
C GLY A 40 -1.06 19.88 -3.25
N LEU A 41 -2.37 19.60 -3.32
CA LEU A 41 -3.24 19.44 -2.15
C LEU A 41 -2.90 18.21 -1.29
N ASN A 42 -2.40 17.14 -1.93
CA ASN A 42 -2.01 15.89 -1.28
C ASN A 42 -0.49 15.71 -1.31
N SER A 43 0.23 16.59 -0.60
CA SER A 43 1.69 16.55 -0.54
C SER A 43 2.24 15.48 0.42
N LEU A 44 1.39 14.75 1.13
CA LEU A 44 1.78 13.67 2.02
C LEU A 44 1.19 12.38 1.49
N SER A 45 2.04 11.47 1.03
CA SER A 45 1.64 10.12 0.64
C SER A 45 2.22 9.13 1.63
N CYS A 46 1.37 8.27 2.19
CA CYS A 46 1.82 7.14 2.97
C CYS A 46 2.09 5.92 2.07
N SER A 47 3.15 5.18 2.38
CA SER A 47 3.36 3.83 1.87
C SER A 47 3.45 2.85 3.03
N MET A 48 2.89 1.65 2.86
CA MET A 48 2.95 0.58 3.84
C MET A 48 3.48 -0.69 3.20
N SER A 49 4.51 -1.27 3.81
CA SER A 49 5.02 -2.59 3.45
C SER A 49 4.43 -3.62 4.39
N LEU A 50 3.55 -4.46 3.84
CA LEU A 50 2.85 -5.52 4.55
C LEU A 50 3.53 -6.85 4.27
N THR A 51 3.70 -7.65 5.30
CA THR A 51 4.21 -9.01 5.19
C THR A 51 3.21 -9.95 5.85
N TRP A 52 2.94 -11.07 5.20
CA TRP A 52 2.23 -12.21 5.76
C TRP A 52 3.19 -13.39 5.68
N SER A 53 3.65 -13.91 6.82
CA SER A 53 4.68 -14.94 6.91
C SER A 53 4.09 -16.33 6.98
N LYS A 54 2.80 -16.42 7.31
CA LYS A 54 2.07 -17.69 7.50
C LYS A 54 0.68 -17.60 6.87
N LEU A 55 0.62 -17.82 5.57
CA LEU A 55 -0.65 -17.98 4.85
C LEU A 55 -0.79 -19.42 4.42
N VAL A 56 -1.96 -20.04 4.63
CA VAL A 56 -2.23 -21.29 3.90
C VAL A 56 -2.36 -20.99 2.42
N LYS A 57 -2.08 -21.98 1.57
CA LYS A 57 -2.07 -21.82 0.11
C LYS A 57 -3.32 -21.11 -0.43
N SER A 58 -4.50 -21.51 0.05
CA SER A 58 -5.78 -20.92 -0.35
C SER A 58 -5.93 -19.44 0.07
N GLU A 59 -5.39 -19.04 1.22
CA GLU A 59 -5.41 -17.65 1.67
C GLU A 59 -4.47 -16.78 0.83
N ALA A 60 -3.29 -17.30 0.53
CA ALA A 60 -2.34 -16.63 -0.36
C ALA A 60 -2.93 -16.48 -1.77
N ASP A 61 -3.61 -17.51 -2.29
CA ASP A 61 -4.29 -17.47 -3.58
C ASP A 61 -5.42 -16.41 -3.60
N LEU A 62 -6.20 -16.26 -2.52
CA LEU A 62 -7.23 -15.24 -2.40
C LEU A 62 -6.66 -13.81 -2.41
N ILE A 63 -5.60 -13.57 -1.64
CA ILE A 63 -4.93 -12.26 -1.57
C ILE A 63 -4.33 -11.92 -2.94
N GLU A 64 -3.67 -12.88 -3.58
CA GLU A 64 -3.04 -12.69 -4.87
C GLU A 64 -4.09 -12.47 -5.98
N ALA A 65 -5.18 -13.24 -6.00
CA ALA A 65 -6.28 -13.05 -6.95
C ALA A 65 -6.91 -11.65 -6.82
N PHE A 66 -7.03 -11.15 -5.60
CA PHE A 66 -7.54 -9.81 -5.34
C PHE A 66 -6.62 -8.71 -5.88
N PHE A 67 -5.30 -8.83 -5.69
CA PHE A 67 -4.34 -7.88 -6.28
C PHE A 67 -4.29 -7.97 -7.80
N GLN A 68 -4.31 -9.19 -8.36
CA GLN A 68 -4.35 -9.43 -9.80
C GLN A 68 -5.61 -8.86 -10.44
N GLY A 69 -6.77 -9.00 -9.79
CA GLY A 69 -8.04 -8.44 -10.27
C GLY A 69 -7.99 -6.94 -10.52
N ARG A 70 -7.19 -6.22 -9.71
CA ARG A 70 -7.04 -4.75 -9.76
C ARG A 70 -5.88 -4.25 -10.61
N LYS A 71 -5.02 -5.17 -11.05
CA LYS A 71 -3.88 -4.90 -11.96
C LYS A 71 -2.95 -3.77 -11.50
N GLY A 72 -2.92 -3.49 -10.20
CA GLY A 72 -2.16 -2.36 -9.63
C GLY A 72 -2.61 -0.97 -10.07
N THR A 73 -3.78 -0.86 -10.71
CA THR A 73 -4.34 0.40 -11.22
C THR A 73 -5.59 0.83 -10.46
N GLU A 74 -6.37 -0.13 -9.94
CA GLU A 74 -7.59 0.20 -9.21
C GLU A 74 -7.30 0.47 -7.73
N ALA A 75 -7.72 1.64 -7.27
CA ALA A 75 -7.68 2.03 -5.87
C ALA A 75 -8.69 1.22 -5.05
N PHE A 76 -8.46 1.15 -3.74
CA PHE A 76 -9.31 0.40 -2.85
C PHE A 76 -9.27 0.87 -1.42
N TYR A 77 -10.36 0.60 -0.71
CA TYR A 77 -10.41 0.88 0.71
C TYR A 77 -9.69 -0.21 1.48
N TRP A 78 -8.77 0.19 2.35
CA TRP A 78 -8.18 -0.72 3.32
C TRP A 78 -7.97 0.04 4.63
N THR A 79 -8.40 -0.58 5.71
CA THR A 79 -8.17 -0.08 7.06
C THR A 79 -6.87 -0.67 7.56
N ALA A 80 -5.83 0.16 7.65
CA ALA A 80 -4.58 -0.28 8.22
C ALA A 80 -4.80 -0.68 9.68
N PRO A 81 -4.08 -1.69 10.17
CA PRO A 81 -4.32 -2.16 11.52
C PRO A 81 -3.77 -1.09 12.50
N HIS A 82 -4.58 -0.77 13.53
CA HIS A 82 -4.50 0.44 14.39
C HIS A 82 -5.02 1.76 13.79
N GLN A 83 -5.67 1.74 12.63
CA GLN A 83 -6.47 2.87 12.16
C GLN A 83 -7.96 2.57 12.28
N GLU A 84 -8.75 3.59 12.60
CA GLU A 84 -10.21 3.47 12.71
C GLU A 84 -10.93 3.76 11.38
N ALA A 85 -10.25 4.45 10.46
CA ALA A 85 -10.81 4.83 9.17
C ALA A 85 -10.18 4.04 8.02
N ALA A 86 -11.02 3.58 7.09
CA ALA A 86 -10.55 3.03 5.84
C ALA A 86 -9.96 4.15 4.96
N GLN A 87 -8.73 3.97 4.50
CA GLN A 87 -8.09 4.88 3.55
C GLN A 87 -8.05 4.25 2.15
N LYS A 88 -7.81 5.07 1.12
CA LYS A 88 -7.65 4.58 -0.25
C LYS A 88 -6.18 4.19 -0.50
N TRP A 89 -5.99 2.98 -0.96
CA TRP A 89 -4.68 2.42 -1.27
C TRP A 89 -4.67 1.83 -2.66
N VAL A 90 -3.48 1.74 -3.24
CA VAL A 90 -3.18 0.94 -4.42
C VAL A 90 -2.04 -0.02 -4.09
N CYS A 91 -2.08 -1.23 -4.63
CA CYS A 91 -0.99 -2.18 -4.51
C CYS A 91 -0.40 -2.44 -5.89
N GLN A 92 0.77 -1.86 -6.16
CA GLN A 92 1.45 -2.01 -7.44
C GLN A 92 2.48 -3.14 -7.43
N LYS A 93 2.94 -3.53 -6.23
CA LYS A 93 4.00 -4.52 -6.07
C LYS A 93 3.62 -5.47 -4.95
N TRP A 94 3.60 -6.76 -5.28
CA TRP A 94 3.52 -7.85 -4.33
C TRP A 94 4.45 -8.97 -4.76
N SER A 95 4.88 -9.79 -3.81
CA SER A 95 5.74 -10.94 -4.02
C SER A 95 5.31 -12.06 -3.10
N ARG A 96 5.24 -13.28 -3.64
CA ARG A 96 4.87 -14.49 -2.90
C ARG A 96 6.05 -15.46 -2.92
N ASP A 97 6.47 -15.88 -1.74
CA ASP A 97 7.48 -16.93 -1.57
C ASP A 97 6.76 -18.22 -1.16
N ARG A 98 6.79 -19.19 -2.07
CA ARG A 98 6.19 -20.51 -1.85
C ARG A 98 7.23 -21.40 -1.17
N GLN A 99 7.00 -21.73 0.09
CA GLN A 99 7.93 -22.53 0.86
C GLN A 99 7.58 -24.02 0.79
N ILE A 100 8.58 -24.88 1.02
CA ILE A 100 8.35 -26.32 1.19
C ILE A 100 7.73 -26.53 2.58
N GLY A 101 6.41 -26.43 2.67
CA GLY A 101 5.65 -26.48 3.91
C GLY A 101 4.16 -26.17 3.70
N PRO A 102 3.34 -26.18 4.77
CA PRO A 102 1.91 -25.86 4.67
C PRO A 102 1.62 -24.36 4.52
N PHE A 103 2.63 -23.51 4.67
CA PHE A 103 2.49 -22.05 4.67
C PHE A 103 3.33 -21.40 3.58
N ASP A 104 2.74 -20.41 2.92
CA ASP A 104 3.39 -19.47 2.03
C ASP A 104 3.63 -18.15 2.76
N SER A 105 4.61 -17.37 2.28
CA SER A 105 4.74 -15.96 2.69
C SER A 105 4.45 -15.02 1.53
N LEU A 106 3.83 -13.89 1.85
CA LEU A 106 3.44 -12.86 0.89
C LEU A 106 3.89 -11.50 1.41
N LYS A 107 4.43 -10.66 0.52
CA LYS A 107 4.82 -9.29 0.80
C LYS A 107 4.13 -8.38 -0.18
N ALA A 108 3.56 -7.27 0.28
CA ALA A 108 2.91 -6.29 -0.58
C ALA A 108 3.30 -4.87 -0.17
N SER A 109 3.44 -3.99 -1.17
CA SER A 109 3.68 -2.57 -0.97
C SER A 109 2.42 -1.80 -1.36
N PHE A 110 1.79 -1.19 -0.36
CA PHE A 110 0.61 -0.37 -0.51
C PHE A 110 1.04 1.10 -0.56
N GLN A 111 0.45 1.84 -1.48
CA GLN A 111 0.64 3.27 -1.63
C GLN A 111 -0.71 3.96 -1.47
N GLU A 112 -0.77 4.94 -0.57
CA GLU A 112 -1.95 5.75 -0.35
C GLU A 112 -2.18 6.65 -1.57
N VAL A 113 -3.42 6.67 -2.04
CA VAL A 113 -3.85 7.45 -3.22
C VAL A 113 -5.06 8.30 -2.88
N PHE A 114 -5.16 9.46 -3.52
CA PHE A 114 -6.21 10.45 -3.25
C PHE A 114 -7.09 10.71 -4.47
N ASP A 115 -7.29 9.68 -5.30
CA ASP A 115 -8.11 9.78 -6.51
C ASP A 115 -9.51 10.33 -6.22
N LEU A 116 -9.93 11.29 -7.05
CA LEU A 116 -11.27 11.86 -7.07
C LEU A 116 -12.14 10.92 -7.90
N ASP A 117 -13.10 10.25 -7.25
CA ASP A 117 -14.10 9.41 -7.93
C ASP A 117 -15.10 10.22 -8.76
#